data_AF-A0A974P5Z8-F1
#
_entry.id   AF-A0A974P5Z8-F1
#
_cell.length_a   1.000
_cell.length_b   1.000
_cell.length_c   1.000
_cell.angle_alpha   90.00
_cell.angle_beta   90.00
_cell.angle_gamma   90.00
#
_symmetry.space_group_name_H-M   'P 1'
#
loop_
_entity.id
_entity.type
_entity.pdbx_description
1 polymer ?
#
loop_
_entity_poly.entity_id
_entity_poly.type
_entity_poly.pdbx_seq_one_letter_code
_entity_poly.pdbx_strand_id
1 'polypeptide(L)'
;MVTLTLKDHRFTPQSVEIPAGQPVRIELINLDAASEEFDSLDLGIEKDVTPKGRVSFVVGPLTPGSTALSANCTPTPRTAPSRPSRPLEAIPMAHPRGRPRHAVRRRT
;
A
#
# COMPACT_ATOMS: atom_id res chain seq x y z
N MET A 1 -20.29 7.65 -7.23
CA MET A 1 -18.92 8.16 -7.02
C MET A 1 -19.00 9.28 -6.01
N VAL A 2 -18.05 9.36 -5.08
CA VAL A 2 -17.94 10.40 -4.06
C VAL A 2 -16.59 11.08 -4.21
N THR A 3 -16.53 12.39 -4.01
CA THR A 3 -15.28 13.16 -3.99
C THR A 3 -14.99 13.63 -2.56
N LEU A 4 -13.76 13.39 -2.10
CA LEU A 4 -13.18 13.90 -0.87
C LEU A 4 -12.05 14.87 -1.23
N THR A 5 -12.03 16.00 -0.55
CA THR A 5 -10.92 16.95 -0.62
C THR A 5 -10.16 16.93 0.69
N LEU A 6 -8.84 16.98 0.62
CA LEU A 6 -7.98 17.14 1.77
C LEU A 6 -7.27 18.49 1.66
N LYS A 7 -7.48 19.36 2.66
CA LYS A 7 -6.87 20.68 2.74
C LYS A 7 -6.62 21.03 4.20
N ASP A 8 -5.48 21.66 4.48
CA ASP A 8 -5.04 22.00 5.83
C ASP A 8 -5.10 20.77 6.75
N HIS A 9 -4.71 19.60 6.22
CA HIS A 9 -4.78 18.28 6.84
C HIS A 9 -6.18 17.84 7.28
N ARG A 10 -7.23 18.36 6.62
CA ARG A 10 -8.63 18.05 6.95
C ARG A 10 -9.38 17.56 5.72
N PHE A 11 -10.11 16.46 5.90
CA PHE A 11 -11.05 15.98 4.90
C PHE A 11 -12.30 16.86 4.86
N THR A 12 -12.76 17.18 3.66
CA THR A 12 -14.04 17.82 3.38
C THR A 12 -14.77 17.06 2.28
N PRO A 13 -16.03 16.64 2.51
CA PRO A 13 -16.75 16.72 3.80
C PRO A 13 -16.13 15.84 4.90
N GLN A 14 -16.48 16.11 6.16
CA GLN A 14 -15.99 15.33 7.32
C GLN A 14 -16.68 13.96 7.45
N SER A 15 -17.86 13.81 6.84
CA SER A 15 -18.60 12.56 6.79
C SER A 15 -19.25 12.42 5.42
N VAL A 16 -19.34 11.19 4.94
CA VAL A 16 -19.97 10.83 3.67
C VAL A 16 -20.92 9.67 3.94
N GLU A 17 -22.17 9.82 3.51
CA GLU A 17 -23.12 8.71 3.45
C GLU A 17 -22.94 7.95 2.13
N ILE A 18 -22.80 6.63 2.22
CA ILE A 18 -22.69 5.75 1.06
C ILE A 18 -23.72 4.62 1.12
N PRO A 19 -24.26 4.18 -0.03
CA PRO A 19 -25.23 3.09 -0.07
C PRO A 19 -24.62 1.79 0.46
N ALA A 20 -25.34 1.14 1.37
CA ALA A 20 -24.96 -0.17 1.87
C ALA A 20 -25.06 -1.24 0.78
N GLY A 21 -24.22 -2.27 0.87
CA GLY A 21 -24.24 -3.41 -0.04
C GLY A 21 -23.79 -3.11 -1.47
N GLN A 22 -23.27 -1.91 -1.76
CA GLN A 22 -22.78 -1.53 -3.08
C GLN A 22 -21.34 -1.01 -3.00
N PRO A 23 -20.46 -1.37 -3.96
CA PRO A 23 -19.15 -0.77 -4.03
C PRO A 23 -19.26 0.70 -4.45
N VAL A 24 -18.48 1.57 -3.81
CA VAL A 24 -18.46 3.00 -4.09
C VAL A 24 -17.06 3.45 -4.46
N ARG A 25 -16.94 4.13 -5.60
CA ARG A 25 -15.71 4.81 -5.99
C ARG A 25 -15.55 6.12 -5.23
N ILE A 26 -14.41 6.29 -4.57
CA ILE A 26 -13.94 7.52 -3.95
C ILE A 26 -12.88 8.15 -4.85
N GLU A 27 -12.99 9.45 -5.08
CA GLU A 27 -11.92 10.30 -5.59
C GLU A 27 -11.41 11.17 -4.45
N LEU A 28 -10.12 11.06 -4.12
CA LEU A 28 -9.47 11.87 -3.09
C LEU A 28 -8.54 12.88 -3.77
N ILE A 29 -8.75 14.16 -3.47
CA ILE A 29 -7.97 15.28 -4.01
C ILE A 29 -7.20 15.93 -2.87
N ASN A 30 -5.87 15.86 -2.93
CA ASN A 30 -5.00 16.54 -1.99
C ASN A 30 -4.79 17.98 -2.48
N LEU A 31 -5.23 18.96 -1.70
CA LEU A 31 -5.05 20.38 -1.94
C LEU A 31 -3.90 20.96 -1.10
N ASP A 32 -3.18 20.14 -0.35
CA ASP A 32 -2.01 20.53 0.41
C ASP A 32 -0.73 20.46 -0.44
N ALA A 33 0.31 21.15 0.03
CA ALA A 33 1.63 21.12 -0.59
C ALA A 33 2.47 19.93 -0.11
N ALA A 34 2.01 19.23 0.93
CA ALA A 34 2.63 18.02 1.44
C ALA A 34 1.99 16.76 0.82
N SER A 35 2.71 15.65 0.88
CA SER A 35 2.13 14.33 0.61
C SER A 35 1.27 13.94 1.80
N GLU A 36 0.12 13.34 1.52
CA GLU A 36 -0.91 13.06 2.53
C GLU A 36 -1.40 11.63 2.38
N GLU A 37 -2.01 11.09 3.42
CA GLU A 37 -2.41 9.69 3.49
C GLU A 37 -3.90 9.58 3.85
N PHE A 38 -4.57 8.62 3.22
CA PHE A 38 -5.88 8.13 3.63
C PHE A 38 -5.69 6.73 4.19
N ASP A 39 -6.01 6.55 5.47
CA ASP A 39 -5.98 5.26 6.15
C ASP A 39 -7.31 5.03 6.86
N SER A 40 -7.91 3.87 6.63
CA SER A 40 -9.09 3.41 7.34
C SER A 40 -8.98 1.92 7.58
N LEU A 41 -8.79 1.55 8.85
CA LEU A 41 -8.78 0.16 9.33
C LEU A 41 -10.12 -0.52 9.08
N ASP A 42 -11.23 0.18 9.31
CA ASP A 42 -12.59 -0.35 9.09
C ASP A 42 -12.84 -0.73 7.63
N LEU A 43 -12.21 0.00 6.70
CA LEU A 43 -12.30 -0.26 5.27
C LEU A 43 -11.16 -1.14 4.75
N GLY A 44 -10.09 -1.33 5.53
CA GLY A 44 -8.86 -2.00 5.11
C GLY A 44 -8.16 -1.28 3.95
N ILE A 45 -8.23 0.05 3.90
CA ILE A 45 -7.70 0.85 2.78
C ILE A 45 -6.69 1.87 3.28
N GLU A 46 -5.49 1.80 2.71
CA GLU A 46 -4.42 2.80 2.83
C GLU A 46 -4.09 3.34 1.43
N LYS A 47 -3.99 4.67 1.31
CA LYS A 47 -3.62 5.39 0.08
C LYS A 47 -2.81 6.65 0.37
N ASP A 48 -1.60 6.70 -0.20
CA ASP A 48 -0.84 7.93 -0.35
C ASP A 48 -1.42 8.80 -1.48
N VAL A 49 -1.41 10.12 -1.27
CA VAL A 49 -1.71 11.13 -2.29
C VAL A 49 -0.61 12.17 -2.35
N THR A 50 -0.03 12.31 -3.54
CA THR A 50 1.00 13.29 -3.82
C THR A 50 0.52 14.74 -3.58
N PRO A 51 1.43 15.68 -3.29
CA PRO A 51 1.11 17.10 -3.20
C PRO A 51 0.29 17.60 -4.39
N LYS A 52 -0.78 18.35 -4.13
CA LYS A 52 -1.69 18.89 -5.18
C LYS A 52 -2.24 17.80 -6.13
N GLY A 53 -2.20 16.54 -5.72
CA GLY A 53 -2.52 15.37 -6.52
C GLY A 53 -3.93 14.84 -6.31
N ARG A 54 -4.24 13.74 -7.00
CA ARG A 54 -5.49 13.00 -6.81
C ARG A 54 -5.27 11.50 -6.94
N VAL A 55 -6.06 10.73 -6.21
CA VAL A 55 -6.12 9.26 -6.33
C VAL A 55 -7.58 8.82 -6.35
N SER A 56 -7.87 7.69 -7.00
CA SER A 56 -9.20 7.08 -6.92
C SER A 56 -9.11 5.64 -6.46
N PHE A 57 -10.00 5.23 -5.57
CA PHE A 57 -10.09 3.88 -5.05
C PHE A 57 -11.55 3.46 -4.87
N VAL A 58 -11.79 2.16 -4.73
CA VAL A 58 -13.12 1.60 -4.52
C VAL A 58 -13.21 1.12 -3.09
N VAL A 59 -14.26 1.55 -2.40
CA VAL A 59 -14.69 1.01 -1.12
C VAL A 59 -15.69 -0.09 -1.41
N GLY A 60 -15.46 -1.28 -0.83
CA GLY A 60 -16.30 -2.46 -1.05
C GLY A 60 -17.73 -2.28 -0.51
N PRO A 61 -18.60 -3.28 -0.75
CA PRO A 61 -19.96 -3.28 -0.21
C PRO A 61 -19.89 -3.20 1.32
N LEU A 62 -20.30 -2.07 1.89
CA LEU A 62 -20.33 -1.92 3.35
C LEU A 62 -21.61 -2.49 3.93
N THR A 63 -21.50 -3.13 5.09
CA THR A 63 -22.65 -3.49 5.89
C THR A 63 -23.27 -2.23 6.50
N PRO A 64 -24.62 -2.13 6.58
CA PRO A 64 -25.28 -1.01 7.26
C PRO A 64 -24.75 -0.84 8.69
N GLY A 65 -24.43 0.39 9.08
CA GLY A 65 -23.94 0.72 10.43
C GLY A 65 -22.42 0.78 10.60
N SER A 66 -21.63 0.53 9.55
CA SER A 66 -20.18 0.74 9.61
C SER A 66 -19.85 2.24 9.58
N THR A 67 -19.21 2.76 10.65
CA THR A 67 -18.81 4.17 10.78
C THR A 67 -17.48 4.32 11.51
N ALA A 68 -16.43 4.72 10.77
CA ALA A 68 -15.51 5.81 11.10
C ALA A 68 -14.43 5.94 10.01
N LEU A 69 -14.43 7.04 9.27
CA LEU A 69 -13.23 7.52 8.58
C LEU A 69 -12.28 8.11 9.63
N SER A 70 -11.66 7.24 10.43
CA SER A 70 -10.65 7.66 11.39
C SER A 70 -9.34 7.91 10.64
N ALA A 71 -9.21 9.10 10.06
CA ALA A 71 -7.91 9.62 9.66
C ALA A 71 -7.08 9.85 10.93
N ASN A 72 -6.38 8.81 11.38
CA ASN A 72 -5.31 8.95 12.36
C ASN A 72 -4.14 9.66 11.67
N CYS A 73 -4.31 10.95 11.36
CA CYS A 73 -3.30 11.80 10.80
C CYS A 73 -2.24 12.07 11.88
N THR A 74 -1.25 11.19 11.95
CA THR A 74 0.09 11.65 12.29
C THR A 74 0.75 11.98 10.96
N PRO A 75 0.86 13.25 10.53
CA PRO A 75 1.59 13.58 9.32
C PRO A 75 3.06 13.25 9.58
N THR A 76 3.50 12.06 9.19
CA THR A 76 4.91 11.83 8.94
C THR A 76 5.19 12.38 7.55
N PRO A 77 5.84 13.54 7.41
CA PRO A 77 6.34 13.96 6.11
C PRO A 77 7.29 12.87 5.62
N ARG A 78 6.83 12.05 4.67
CA ARG A 78 7.63 10.99 4.08
C ARG A 78 8.62 11.61 3.10
N THR A 79 9.53 12.44 3.58
CA THR A 79 10.81 12.69 2.92
C THR A 79 11.72 11.49 3.18
N ALA A 80 11.31 10.31 2.71
CA ALA A 80 12.17 9.14 2.68
C ALA A 80 12.75 9.02 1.27
N PRO A 81 14.09 9.06 1.09
CA PRO A 81 14.69 8.83 -0.21
C PRO A 81 14.29 7.42 -0.68
N SER A 82 13.81 7.33 -1.91
CA SER A 82 13.51 6.08 -2.61
C SER A 82 14.63 5.07 -2.38
N ARG A 83 14.34 4.04 -1.58
CA ARG A 83 15.21 2.89 -1.37
C ARG A 83 15.38 2.20 -2.73
N PRO A 84 16.60 2.09 -3.29
CA PRO A 84 16.77 1.41 -4.57
C PRO A 84 16.41 -0.06 -4.37
N SER A 85 15.51 -0.55 -5.22
CA SER A 85 15.16 -1.95 -5.35
C SER A 85 16.44 -2.76 -5.53
N ARG A 86 16.78 -3.60 -4.54
CA ARG A 86 17.82 -4.61 -4.72
C ARG A 86 17.37 -5.53 -5.85
N PRO A 87 18.20 -5.83 -6.86
CA PRO A 87 17.86 -6.87 -7.82
C PRO A 87 17.76 -8.21 -7.09
N LEU A 88 16.76 -9.01 -7.46
CA LEU A 88 16.57 -10.37 -7.00
C LEU A 88 17.74 -11.22 -7.52
N GLU A 89 18.73 -11.47 -6.66
CA GLU A 89 19.86 -12.33 -6.99
C GLU A 89 19.34 -13.77 -7.18
N ALA A 90 19.71 -14.35 -8.32
CA ALA A 90 19.18 -15.61 -8.83
C ALA A 90 19.43 -16.77 -7.86
N ILE A 91 18.40 -17.58 -7.63
CA ILE A 91 18.50 -18.91 -7.02
C ILE A 91 19.34 -19.79 -7.96
N PRO A 92 20.51 -20.34 -7.55
CA PRO A 92 21.18 -21.33 -8.39
C PRO A 92 20.43 -22.66 -8.31
N MET A 93 19.91 -23.07 -9.46
CA MET A 93 19.37 -24.40 -9.73
C MET A 93 20.41 -25.50 -9.47
N ALA A 94 19.90 -26.64 -9.00
CA ALA A 94 20.63 -27.85 -8.63
C ALA A 94 21.54 -28.40 -9.74
N HIS A 95 22.73 -28.87 -9.34
CA HIS A 95 23.58 -29.73 -10.15
C HIS A 95 23.20 -31.21 -9.93
N PRO A 96 23.02 -32.03 -10.98
CA PRO A 96 22.86 -33.47 -10.81
C PRO A 96 24.19 -34.24 -10.99
N ARG A 97 24.41 -35.18 -10.07
CA ARG A 97 25.08 -36.50 -10.19
C ARG A 97 26.58 -36.56 -10.56
N GLY A 98 27.36 -37.10 -9.61
CA GLY A 98 28.67 -37.71 -9.88
C GLY A 98 29.25 -38.50 -8.70
N ARG A 99 29.02 -39.81 -8.66
CA ARG A 99 29.95 -40.85 -8.14
C ARG A 99 30.23 -41.78 -9.33
N PRO A 100 31.33 -42.57 -9.43
CA PRO A 100 32.38 -42.94 -8.46
C PRO A 100 33.81 -42.74 -9.07
N ARG A 101 34.98 -43.00 -8.45
CA ARG A 101 35.60 -44.31 -8.16
C ARG A 101 37.03 -44.12 -7.58
N HIS A 102 37.37 -44.99 -6.62
CA HIS A 102 38.67 -45.66 -6.41
C HIS A 102 39.89 -44.83 -5.98
N ALA A 103 40.16 -44.87 -4.68
CA ALA A 103 41.52 -44.72 -4.15
C ALA A 103 42.05 -46.10 -3.75
N VAL A 104 43.02 -46.62 -4.50
CA VAL A 104 43.88 -47.76 -4.10
C VAL A 104 45.29 -47.54 -4.66
N ARG A 105 46.28 -47.79 -3.77
CA ARG A 105 47.75 -48.00 -3.96
C ARG A 105 48.62 -46.73 -3.85
N ARG A 106 49.78 -46.73 -3.20
CA ARG A 106 50.57 -47.73 -2.43
C ARG A 106 51.66 -46.97 -1.64
N ARG A 107 52.17 -47.59 -0.57
CA ARG A 107 53.38 -47.24 0.21
C ARG A 107 54.59 -46.87 -0.66
N THR A 108 55.38 -45.90 -0.19
CA THR A 108 56.78 -46.06 0.27
C THR A 108 57.05 -45.03 1.34
#